data_AF-A0A0N4Y8R7-F1
#
_entry.id   AF-A0A0N4Y8R7-F1
#
_cell.length_a   1.000
_cell.length_b   1.000
_cell.length_c   1.000
_cell.angle_alpha   90.00
_cell.angle_beta   90.00
_cell.angle_gamma   90.00
#
_symmetry.space_group_name_H-M   'P 1'
#
loop_
_entity.id
_entity.type
_entity.pdbx_description
1 polymer ?
#
loop_
_entity_poly.entity_id
_entity_poly.type
_entity_poly.pdbx_seq_one_letter_code
_entity_poly.pdbx_strand_id
1 'polypeptide(L)'
;MITVVAVSADTCIHCICLHESGCKAIGCEMDVGSLSCGYYQIKLPYYEDCGTPGRGSGEDVTTAWKRCADDYTCSTNCVNAYVNRYKGGCASTGEGTCQVMSRLHNVVAVSADTCIHCICLHESGCKAIGCEMDVGSLSCGYYQIKLPYYEDCGTPGRKSGEDVTTAWKRCADDYTCSTNCVNAYVNRYKGGCASTGEGTCQVMSRLHNGGPAGCKNSNTVNYWNAIKKCCNCS
;
A
#
# COMPACT_ATOMS: atom_id res chain seq x y z
N MET A 1 4.53 14.88 44.83
CA MET A 1 3.99 13.80 43.99
C MET A 1 3.71 14.40 42.63
N ILE A 2 4.46 14.03 41.61
CA ILE A 2 4.19 14.46 40.23
C ILE A 2 3.04 13.59 39.74
N THR A 3 1.88 14.19 39.53
CA THR A 3 0.73 13.52 38.94
C THR A 3 1.10 13.22 37.49
N VAL A 4 1.35 11.94 37.18
CA VAL A 4 1.49 11.49 35.80
C VAL A 4 0.09 11.58 35.19
N VAL A 5 -0.16 12.65 34.42
CA VAL A 5 -1.40 12.76 33.64
C VAL A 5 -1.36 11.64 32.60
N ALA A 6 -2.31 10.71 32.68
CA ALA A 6 -2.50 9.72 31.64
C ALA A 6 -2.77 10.46 30.32
N VAL A 7 -1.86 10.31 29.36
CA VAL A 7 -1.99 10.85 28.00
C VAL A 7 -3.17 10.13 27.37
N SER A 8 -4.34 10.78 27.31
CA SER A 8 -5.52 10.21 26.65
C SER A 8 -5.29 10.11 25.14
N ALA A 9 -5.94 9.16 24.47
CA ALA A 9 -5.87 9.02 23.01
C ALA A 9 -6.16 10.35 22.27
N ASP A 10 -6.99 11.21 22.86
CA ASP A 10 -7.34 12.55 22.34
C ASP A 10 -6.13 13.49 22.27
N THR A 11 -5.19 13.42 23.20
CA THR A 11 -3.99 14.27 23.18
C THR A 11 -2.99 13.83 22.11
N CYS A 12 -2.87 12.53 21.87
CA CYS A 12 -1.92 12.00 20.88
C CYS A 12 -2.35 12.32 19.45
N ILE A 13 -3.62 12.06 19.14
CA ILE A 13 -4.23 12.39 17.85
C ILE A 13 -4.04 13.88 17.55
N HIS A 14 -4.29 14.74 18.53
CA HIS A 14 -4.11 16.17 18.35
C HIS A 14 -2.65 16.55 18.04
N CYS A 15 -1.67 15.93 18.71
CA CYS A 15 -0.25 16.16 18.40
C CYS A 15 0.13 15.71 16.99
N ILE A 16 -0.41 14.57 16.52
CA ILE A 16 -0.19 14.11 15.15
C ILE A 16 -0.79 15.12 14.17
N CYS A 17 -2.04 15.55 14.39
CA CYS A 17 -2.70 16.55 13.57
C CYS A 17 -1.86 17.85 13.45
N LEU A 18 -1.35 18.34 14.58
CA LEU A 18 -0.47 19.51 14.63
C LEU A 18 0.85 19.30 13.88
N HIS A 19 1.43 18.11 13.95
CA HIS A 19 2.65 17.77 13.22
C HIS A 19 2.42 17.73 11.71
N GLU A 20 1.37 17.06 11.25
CA GLU A 20 1.12 16.83 9.81
C GLU A 20 0.65 18.09 9.06
N SER A 21 -0.15 18.93 9.70
CA SER A 21 -0.80 20.05 8.99
C SER A 21 -0.91 21.34 9.80
N GLY A 22 -0.31 21.40 11.00
CA GLY A 22 -0.68 22.43 11.98
C GLY A 22 -2.12 22.30 12.44
N CYS A 23 -2.69 21.09 12.31
CA CYS A 23 -4.07 20.72 12.52
C CYS A 23 -5.07 21.56 11.71
N LYS A 24 -4.87 21.58 10.39
CA LYS A 24 -5.70 22.31 9.42
C LYS A 24 -6.05 21.42 8.23
N ALA A 25 -7.20 21.66 7.63
CA ALA A 25 -7.53 21.11 6.32
C ALA A 25 -6.69 21.84 5.25
N ILE A 26 -5.56 21.24 4.88
CA ILE A 26 -4.61 21.80 3.90
C ILE A 26 -4.83 21.27 2.48
N GLY A 27 -5.87 20.46 2.24
CA GLY A 27 -6.06 19.81 0.97
C GLY A 27 -4.99 18.74 0.74
N CYS A 28 -4.70 18.43 -0.52
CA CYS A 28 -3.74 17.40 -0.87
C CYS A 28 -2.42 17.99 -1.34
N GLU A 29 -1.33 17.52 -0.75
CA GLU A 29 0.03 17.88 -1.10
C GLU A 29 0.79 16.65 -1.60
N MET A 30 1.78 16.88 -2.47
CA MET A 30 2.66 15.82 -2.93
C MET A 30 3.70 15.52 -1.85
N ASP A 31 3.70 14.29 -1.36
CA ASP A 31 4.57 13.79 -0.31
C ASP A 31 5.13 12.40 -0.66
N VAL A 32 6.47 12.31 -0.70
CA VAL A 32 7.26 11.14 -1.11
C VAL A 32 6.65 10.40 -2.31
N GLY A 33 6.41 11.12 -3.41
CA GLY A 33 5.96 10.52 -4.68
C GLY A 33 4.46 10.19 -4.78
N SER A 34 3.68 10.45 -3.72
CA SER A 34 2.24 10.21 -3.67
C SER A 34 1.49 11.43 -3.10
N LEU A 35 0.18 11.49 -3.25
CA LEU A 35 -0.62 12.55 -2.62
C LEU A 35 -0.97 12.17 -1.18
N SER A 36 -0.72 13.08 -0.26
CA SER A 36 -1.14 13.05 1.14
C SER A 36 -2.14 14.19 1.39
N CYS A 37 -3.22 13.95 2.13
CA CYS A 37 -4.30 14.93 2.25
C CYS A 37 -4.69 15.30 3.68
N GLY A 38 -5.08 16.56 3.86
CA GLY A 38 -5.84 17.09 4.99
C GLY A 38 -5.12 17.06 6.33
N TYR A 39 -5.92 16.94 7.40
CA TYR A 39 -5.48 17.16 8.78
C TYR A 39 -4.31 16.28 9.22
N TYR A 40 -4.25 15.07 8.67
CA TYR A 40 -3.28 14.04 9.05
C TYR A 40 -2.48 13.54 7.85
N GLN A 41 -2.43 14.31 6.75
CA GLN A 41 -1.66 13.92 5.54
C GLN A 41 -1.92 12.45 5.11
N ILE A 42 -3.20 12.06 5.10
CA ILE A 42 -3.63 10.68 4.83
C ILE A 42 -3.47 10.38 3.35
N LYS A 43 -2.75 9.31 3.01
CA LYS A 43 -2.65 8.78 1.64
C LYS A 43 -3.84 7.88 1.29
N LEU A 44 -4.16 7.73 0.00
CA LEU A 44 -5.30 6.91 -0.45
C LEU A 44 -5.28 5.46 0.09
N PRO A 45 -4.15 4.72 0.09
CA PRO A 45 -4.12 3.36 0.64
C PRO A 45 -4.43 3.31 2.15
N TYR A 46 -3.99 4.32 2.92
CA TYR A 46 -4.31 4.43 4.34
C TYR A 46 -5.82 4.56 4.54
N TYR A 47 -6.47 5.37 3.70
CA TYR A 47 -7.92 5.57 3.74
C TYR A 47 -8.71 4.31 3.39
N GLU A 48 -8.23 3.53 2.43
CA GLU A 48 -8.82 2.22 2.12
C GLU A 48 -8.70 1.25 3.30
N ASP A 49 -7.53 1.20 3.94
CA ASP A 49 -7.26 0.31 5.07
C ASP A 49 -8.02 0.67 6.35
N CYS A 50 -8.29 1.95 6.55
CA CYS A 50 -9.12 2.43 7.65
C CYS A 50 -10.63 2.22 7.43
N GLY A 51 -11.02 1.57 6.31
CA GLY A 51 -12.39 1.18 6.03
C GLY A 51 -13.20 2.22 5.25
N THR A 52 -12.54 3.19 4.60
CA THR A 52 -13.17 4.23 3.78
C THR A 52 -14.30 5.01 4.48
N PRO A 53 -14.08 5.56 5.69
CA PRO A 53 -15.13 6.27 6.43
C PRO A 53 -15.69 7.44 5.63
N GLY A 54 -17.01 7.63 5.74
CA GLY A 54 -17.72 8.70 5.04
C GLY A 54 -17.95 8.46 3.55
N ARG A 55 -17.51 7.33 2.97
CA ARG A 55 -17.78 6.98 1.57
C ARG A 55 -19.21 6.49 1.38
N GLY A 56 -19.94 7.11 0.45
CA GLY A 56 -21.27 6.69 0.02
C GLY A 56 -21.26 5.48 -0.91
N SER A 57 -22.40 4.78 -1.00
CA SER A 57 -22.57 3.66 -1.93
C SER A 57 -22.39 4.12 -3.38
N GLY A 58 -21.41 3.54 -4.08
CA GLY A 58 -21.08 3.90 -5.46
C GLY A 58 -20.27 5.19 -5.62
N GLU A 59 -19.89 5.86 -4.51
CA GLU A 59 -18.99 7.02 -4.56
C GLU A 59 -17.57 6.57 -4.96
N ASP A 60 -16.90 7.38 -5.77
CA ASP A 60 -15.49 7.21 -6.10
C ASP A 60 -14.63 7.28 -4.82
N VAL A 61 -13.72 6.32 -4.68
CA VAL A 61 -12.89 6.21 -3.46
C VAL A 61 -11.92 7.38 -3.33
N THR A 62 -11.43 7.92 -4.44
CA THR A 62 -10.49 9.05 -4.43
C THR A 62 -11.19 10.33 -4.01
N THR A 63 -12.40 10.57 -4.50
CA THR A 63 -13.24 11.69 -4.05
C THR A 63 -13.58 11.58 -2.57
N ALA A 64 -14.04 10.41 -2.12
CA ALA A 64 -14.39 10.19 -0.72
C ALA A 64 -13.19 10.36 0.21
N TRP A 65 -12.02 9.86 -0.19
CA TRP A 65 -10.75 10.00 0.52
C TRP A 65 -10.39 11.46 0.75
N LYS A 66 -10.31 12.27 -0.31
CA LYS A 66 -9.91 13.68 -0.21
C LYS A 66 -10.85 14.45 0.72
N ARG A 67 -12.16 14.24 0.55
CA ARG A 67 -13.19 14.84 1.40
C ARG A 67 -13.06 14.41 2.86
N CYS A 68 -12.83 13.12 3.11
CA CYS A 68 -12.67 12.62 4.47
C CYS A 68 -11.38 13.14 5.12
N ALA A 69 -10.29 13.23 4.36
CA ALA A 69 -9.00 13.71 4.84
C ALA A 69 -9.07 15.18 5.31
N ASP A 70 -9.82 16.02 4.58
CA ASP A 70 -10.09 17.42 4.93
C ASP A 70 -11.24 17.62 5.95
N ASP A 71 -11.90 16.55 6.40
CA ASP A 71 -12.87 16.61 7.50
C ASP A 71 -12.20 16.09 8.77
N TYR A 72 -12.11 16.94 9.80
CA TYR A 72 -11.36 16.60 11.03
C TYR A 72 -11.91 15.34 11.71
N THR A 73 -13.24 15.19 11.77
CA THR A 73 -13.88 14.05 12.45
C THR A 73 -13.68 12.77 11.64
N CYS A 74 -13.86 12.82 10.33
CA CYS A 74 -13.70 11.68 9.44
C CYS A 74 -12.25 11.19 9.42
N SER A 75 -11.30 12.11 9.26
CA SER A 75 -9.87 11.79 9.23
C SER A 75 -9.37 11.27 10.58
N THR A 76 -9.86 11.82 11.71
CA THR A 76 -9.60 11.27 13.05
C THR A 76 -10.13 9.85 13.20
N ASN A 77 -11.36 9.58 12.73
CA ASN A 77 -11.95 8.25 12.77
C ASN A 77 -11.16 7.26 11.91
N CYS A 78 -10.67 7.70 10.74
CA CYS A 78 -9.80 6.91 9.89
C CYS A 78 -8.49 6.54 10.59
N VAL A 79 -7.79 7.51 11.20
CA VAL A 79 -6.54 7.23 11.95
C VAL A 79 -6.78 6.24 13.08
N ASN A 80 -7.86 6.42 13.84
CA ASN A 80 -8.23 5.49 14.91
C ASN A 80 -8.54 4.08 14.40
N ALA A 81 -9.30 3.96 13.31
CA ALA A 81 -9.63 2.67 12.71
C ALA A 81 -8.38 1.95 12.19
N TYR A 82 -7.49 2.66 11.50
CA TYR A 82 -6.21 2.13 11.02
C TYR A 82 -5.34 1.63 12.19
N VAL A 83 -5.17 2.44 13.22
CA VAL A 83 -4.40 2.06 14.42
C VAL A 83 -5.04 0.85 15.11
N ASN A 84 -6.36 0.81 15.24
CA ASN A 84 -7.05 -0.33 15.84
C ASN A 84 -6.86 -1.63 15.05
N ARG A 85 -6.80 -1.53 13.72
CA ARG A 85 -6.53 -2.66 12.82
C ARG A 85 -5.12 -3.22 13.00
N TYR A 86 -4.11 -2.35 13.17
CA TYR A 86 -2.70 -2.76 13.12
C TYR A 86 -1.97 -2.80 14.48
N LYS A 87 -2.51 -2.19 15.55
CA LYS A 87 -1.88 -2.16 16.89
C LYS A 87 -1.59 -3.54 17.48
N GLY A 88 -2.33 -4.57 17.08
CA GLY A 88 -2.09 -5.95 17.51
C GLY A 88 -0.69 -6.47 17.13
N GLY A 89 -0.12 -5.97 16.03
CA GLY A 89 1.25 -6.29 15.61
C GLY A 89 2.33 -5.62 16.46
N CYS A 90 1.98 -4.62 17.28
CA CYS A 90 2.89 -3.89 18.17
C CYS A 90 2.79 -4.34 19.64
N ALA A 91 1.91 -5.31 19.97
CA ALA A 91 1.62 -5.69 21.35
C ALA A 91 2.84 -6.23 22.12
N SER A 92 3.90 -6.67 21.43
CA SER A 92 5.13 -7.19 22.02
C SER A 92 6.18 -6.11 22.36
N THR A 93 5.94 -4.82 22.05
CA THR A 93 6.97 -3.77 22.20
C THR A 93 6.96 -3.06 23.56
N GLY A 94 5.94 -3.27 24.40
CA GLY A 94 5.80 -2.56 25.68
C GLY A 94 5.58 -1.04 25.53
N GLU A 95 5.27 -0.58 24.32
CA GLU A 95 5.08 0.84 24.01
C GLU A 95 3.72 1.37 24.50
N GLY A 96 3.70 2.65 24.89
CA GLY A 96 2.46 3.36 25.20
C GLY A 96 1.58 3.55 23.96
N THR A 97 0.29 3.78 24.18
CA THR A 97 -0.72 3.92 23.12
C THR A 97 -0.38 5.02 22.11
N CYS A 98 0.23 6.12 22.55
CA CYS A 98 0.59 7.22 21.66
C CYS A 98 1.81 6.91 20.78
N GLN A 99 2.80 6.20 21.30
CA GLN A 99 3.97 5.78 20.54
C GLN A 99 3.57 4.83 19.41
N VAL A 100 2.68 3.88 19.71
CA VAL A 100 2.12 2.96 18.70
C VAL A 100 1.30 3.73 17.66
N MET A 101 0.46 4.67 18.09
CA MET A 101 -0.36 5.49 17.19
C MET A 101 0.48 6.37 16.27
N SER A 102 1.46 7.09 16.81
CA SER A 102 2.37 7.95 16.03
C SER A 102 3.19 7.11 15.04
N ARG A 103 3.70 5.94 15.45
CA ARG A 103 4.42 5.05 14.54
C ARG A 103 3.52 4.54 13.43
N LEU A 104 2.34 3.99 13.75
CA LEU A 104 1.44 3.45 12.72
C LEU A 104 0.93 4.52 11.75
N HIS A 105 0.75 5.75 12.24
CA HIS A 105 0.40 6.88 11.38
C HIS A 105 1.56 7.32 10.50
N ASN A 106 2.75 7.49 11.10
CA ASN A 106 3.97 7.88 10.39
C ASN A 106 4.56 6.76 9.53
N VAL A 107 4.15 5.50 9.68
CA VAL A 107 4.56 4.40 8.78
C VAL A 107 4.05 4.63 7.34
N VAL A 108 3.11 5.56 7.14
CA VAL A 108 2.68 6.01 5.80
C VAL A 108 3.31 7.34 5.38
N ALA A 109 3.96 8.07 6.29
CA ALA A 109 4.66 9.33 6.00
C ALA A 109 6.21 9.21 6.01
N VAL A 110 6.81 8.26 6.73
CA VAL A 110 8.26 8.04 6.80
C VAL A 110 8.57 6.55 7.06
N SER A 111 8.97 5.83 5.99
CA SER A 111 9.77 4.60 6.02
C SER A 111 9.21 3.37 6.79
N ALA A 112 8.17 2.75 6.23
CA ALA A 112 8.17 1.31 5.95
C ALA A 112 7.08 1.04 4.90
N ASP A 113 7.35 1.46 3.66
CA ASP A 113 6.50 1.07 2.54
C ASP A 113 6.34 -0.45 2.56
N THR A 114 5.09 -0.92 2.56
CA THR A 114 4.82 -2.35 2.52
C THR A 114 5.54 -2.96 1.31
N CYS A 115 5.91 -4.24 1.38
CA CYS A 115 6.61 -4.92 0.28
C CYS A 115 6.02 -4.61 -1.09
N ILE A 116 4.69 -4.70 -1.19
CA ILE A 116 3.94 -4.46 -2.41
C ILE A 116 3.94 -2.98 -2.80
N HIS A 117 3.96 -2.05 -1.85
CA HIS A 117 4.11 -0.63 -2.17
C HIS A 117 5.50 -0.34 -2.75
N CYS A 118 6.56 -0.92 -2.19
CA CYS A 118 7.91 -0.79 -2.74
C CYS A 118 8.05 -1.37 -4.14
N ILE A 119 7.38 -2.50 -4.42
CA ILE A 119 7.28 -3.04 -5.78
C ILE A 119 6.61 -2.01 -6.70
N CYS A 120 5.46 -1.45 -6.30
CA CYS A 120 4.76 -0.42 -7.06
C CYS A 120 5.64 0.81 -7.38
N LEU A 121 6.35 1.31 -6.35
CA LEU A 121 7.29 2.44 -6.49
C LEU A 121 8.47 2.09 -7.42
N HIS A 122 8.98 0.88 -7.33
CA HIS A 122 10.09 0.42 -8.18
C HIS A 122 9.68 0.27 -9.65
N GLU A 123 8.49 -0.28 -9.90
CA GLU A 123 8.00 -0.56 -11.26
C GLU A 123 7.56 0.70 -12.01
N SER A 124 6.93 1.66 -11.33
CA SER A 124 6.27 2.80 -12.00
C SER A 124 6.34 4.13 -11.25
N GLY A 125 7.05 4.20 -10.13
CA GLY A 125 6.87 5.29 -9.16
C GLY A 125 5.47 5.27 -8.55
N CYS A 126 4.85 4.09 -8.52
CA CYS A 126 3.48 3.81 -8.12
C CYS A 126 2.42 4.68 -8.83
N LYS A 127 2.46 4.66 -10.17
CA LYS A 127 1.57 5.42 -11.05
C LYS A 127 1.02 4.54 -12.17
N ALA A 128 -0.18 4.87 -12.64
CA ALA A 128 -0.73 4.33 -13.87
C ALA A 128 0.02 4.91 -15.08
N ILE A 129 1.07 4.22 -15.54
CA ILE A 129 1.93 4.66 -16.65
C ILE A 129 1.53 4.04 -17.99
N GLY A 130 0.40 3.33 -18.07
CA GLY A 130 0.02 2.63 -19.29
C GLY A 130 0.96 1.46 -19.59
N CYS A 131 1.12 1.11 -20.86
CA CYS A 131 1.93 -0.05 -21.27
C CYS A 131 3.21 0.37 -21.98
N GLU A 132 4.33 -0.20 -21.53
CA GLU A 132 5.65 -0.01 -22.13
C GLU A 132 6.20 -1.34 -22.65
N MET A 133 7.05 -1.27 -23.68
CA MET A 133 7.73 -2.45 -24.21
C MET A 133 8.88 -2.85 -23.29
N ASP A 134 8.82 -4.07 -22.77
CA ASP A 134 9.81 -4.65 -21.86
C ASP A 134 10.19 -6.09 -22.28
N VAL A 135 11.44 -6.24 -22.73
CA VAL A 135 12.05 -7.50 -23.19
C VAL A 135 11.12 -8.32 -24.09
N GLY A 136 10.65 -7.72 -25.19
CA GLY A 136 9.88 -8.41 -26.23
C GLY A 136 8.38 -8.57 -25.95
N SER A 137 7.86 -8.02 -24.86
CA SER A 137 6.42 -8.01 -24.55
C SER A 137 6.02 -6.70 -23.86
N LEU A 138 4.72 -6.39 -23.82
CA LEU A 138 4.23 -5.22 -23.08
C LEU A 138 4.10 -5.54 -21.58
N SER A 139 4.54 -4.60 -20.75
CA SER A 139 4.32 -4.51 -19.31
C SER A 139 3.47 -3.28 -19.00
N CYS A 140 2.47 -3.38 -18.12
CA CYS A 140 1.50 -2.30 -17.93
C CYS A 140 1.31 -1.85 -16.48
N GLY A 141 1.06 -0.55 -16.32
CA GLY A 141 0.50 0.10 -15.15
C GLY A 141 1.37 0.08 -13.89
N TYR A 142 0.71 0.12 -12.73
CA TYR A 142 1.33 0.34 -11.41
C TYR A 142 2.46 -0.64 -11.10
N TYR A 143 2.33 -1.88 -11.56
CA TYR A 143 3.21 -2.99 -11.25
C TYR A 143 3.85 -3.61 -12.51
N GLN A 144 3.80 -2.91 -13.66
CA GLN A 144 4.37 -3.41 -14.92
C GLN A 144 3.95 -4.86 -15.24
N ILE A 145 2.67 -5.17 -15.01
CA ILE A 145 2.10 -6.52 -15.16
C ILE A 145 2.06 -6.88 -16.64
N LYS A 146 2.60 -8.04 -17.01
CA LYS A 146 2.48 -8.63 -18.36
C LYS A 146 1.18 -9.43 -18.52
N LEU A 147 0.71 -9.62 -19.75
CA LEU A 147 -0.54 -10.36 -20.01
C LEU A 147 -0.56 -11.78 -19.38
N PRO A 148 0.48 -12.63 -19.52
CA PRO A 148 0.45 -13.96 -18.89
C PRO A 148 0.38 -13.90 -17.37
N TYR A 149 0.99 -12.89 -16.74
CA TYR A 149 0.89 -12.66 -15.30
C TYR A 149 -0.56 -12.37 -14.90
N TYR A 150 -1.26 -11.54 -15.68
CA TYR A 150 -2.66 -11.20 -15.44
C TYR A 150 -3.60 -12.41 -15.61
N GLU A 151 -3.35 -13.25 -16.61
CA GLU A 151 -4.08 -14.49 -16.78
C GLU A 151 -3.88 -15.41 -15.58
N ASP A 152 -2.65 -15.52 -15.10
CA ASP A 152 -2.31 -16.39 -13.98
C ASP A 152 -2.83 -15.90 -12.62
N CYS A 153 -3.03 -14.59 -12.45
CA CYS A 153 -3.65 -14.02 -11.27
C CYS A 153 -5.19 -14.12 -11.29
N GLY A 154 -5.78 -14.77 -12.28
CA GLY A 154 -7.22 -15.04 -12.37
C GLY A 154 -8.02 -13.96 -13.09
N THR A 155 -7.37 -13.06 -13.84
CA THR A 155 -8.01 -11.98 -14.61
C THR A 155 -8.97 -11.09 -13.80
N PRO A 156 -8.55 -10.55 -12.64
CA PRO A 156 -9.41 -9.71 -11.80
C PRO A 156 -9.96 -8.52 -12.59
N GLY A 157 -11.21 -8.15 -12.29
CA GLY A 157 -11.89 -7.04 -12.92
C GLY A 157 -12.31 -7.27 -14.38
N ARG A 158 -12.04 -8.44 -14.97
CA ARG A 158 -12.54 -8.81 -16.31
C ARG A 158 -14.05 -9.06 -16.28
N LYS A 159 -14.76 -8.45 -17.22
CA LYS A 159 -16.21 -8.61 -17.39
C LYS A 159 -16.52 -9.82 -18.30
N SER A 160 -17.72 -10.38 -18.16
CA SER A 160 -18.17 -11.47 -19.04
C SER A 160 -18.16 -11.02 -20.51
N GLY A 161 -17.52 -11.81 -21.38
CA GLY A 161 -17.35 -11.51 -22.79
C GLY A 161 -16.31 -10.43 -23.13
N GLU A 162 -15.63 -9.83 -22.14
CA GLU A 162 -14.59 -8.84 -22.39
C GLU A 162 -13.31 -9.51 -22.90
N ASP A 163 -12.67 -8.88 -23.89
CA ASP A 163 -11.34 -9.27 -24.37
C ASP A 163 -10.32 -9.22 -23.21
N VAL A 164 -9.50 -10.25 -23.10
CA VAL A 164 -8.55 -10.39 -21.98
C VAL A 164 -7.47 -9.31 -22.01
N THR A 165 -7.04 -8.88 -23.19
CA THR A 165 -6.02 -7.84 -23.34
C THR A 165 -6.55 -6.49 -22.89
N THR A 166 -7.80 -6.19 -23.21
CA THR A 166 -8.49 -4.97 -22.78
C THR A 166 -8.68 -4.96 -21.26
N ALA A 167 -9.15 -6.06 -20.69
CA ALA A 167 -9.32 -6.21 -19.25
C ALA A 167 -7.99 -6.10 -18.49
N TRP A 168 -6.93 -6.72 -19.01
CA TRP A 168 -5.58 -6.66 -18.47
C TRP A 168 -5.07 -5.23 -18.37
N LYS A 169 -5.06 -4.47 -19.48
CA LYS A 169 -4.55 -3.09 -19.49
C LYS A 169 -5.31 -2.20 -18.50
N ARG A 170 -6.65 -2.30 -18.51
CA ARG A 170 -7.51 -1.56 -17.57
C ARG A 170 -7.23 -1.94 -16.11
N CYS A 171 -7.05 -3.23 -15.83
CA CYS A 171 -6.74 -3.69 -14.48
C CYS A 171 -5.33 -3.26 -14.04
N ALA A 172 -4.36 -3.29 -14.94
CA ALA A 172 -2.98 -2.91 -14.65
C ALA A 172 -2.86 -1.41 -14.28
N ASP A 173 -3.64 -0.54 -14.92
CA ASP A 173 -3.75 0.90 -14.61
C ASP A 173 -4.75 1.22 -13.49
N ASP A 174 -5.38 0.23 -12.87
CA ASP A 174 -6.22 0.40 -11.69
C ASP A 174 -5.47 -0.14 -10.46
N TYR A 175 -5.21 0.73 -9.48
CA TYR A 175 -4.34 0.38 -8.34
C TYR A 175 -4.88 -0.82 -7.56
N THR A 176 -6.19 -0.83 -7.25
CA THR A 176 -6.82 -1.91 -6.48
C THR A 176 -6.83 -3.22 -7.25
N CYS A 177 -7.17 -3.18 -8.54
CA CYS A 177 -7.23 -4.36 -9.40
C CYS A 177 -5.83 -4.97 -9.61
N SER A 178 -4.84 -4.14 -9.91
CA SER A 178 -3.45 -4.58 -10.11
C SER A 178 -2.82 -5.11 -8.81
N THR A 179 -3.07 -4.47 -7.66
CA THR A 179 -2.67 -4.98 -6.33
C THR A 179 -3.26 -6.37 -6.05
N ASN A 180 -4.56 -6.54 -6.32
CA ASN A 180 -5.22 -7.84 -6.18
C ASN A 180 -4.63 -8.90 -7.10
N CYS A 181 -4.27 -8.52 -8.34
CA CYS A 181 -3.59 -9.39 -9.27
C CYS A 181 -2.21 -9.84 -8.74
N VAL A 182 -1.39 -8.91 -8.24
CA VAL A 182 -0.07 -9.25 -7.65
C VAL A 182 -0.24 -10.21 -6.48
N ASN A 183 -1.16 -9.94 -5.56
CA ASN A 183 -1.43 -10.79 -4.40
C ASN A 183 -1.92 -12.19 -4.82
N ALA A 184 -2.85 -12.29 -5.78
CA ALA A 184 -3.35 -13.56 -6.28
C ALA A 184 -2.24 -14.39 -6.96
N TYR A 185 -1.40 -13.74 -7.77
CA TYR A 185 -0.26 -14.38 -8.42
C TYR A 185 0.75 -14.93 -7.41
N VAL A 186 1.13 -14.12 -6.42
CA VAL A 186 2.02 -14.54 -5.34
C VAL A 186 1.41 -15.69 -4.54
N ASN A 187 0.11 -15.62 -4.21
CA ASN A 187 -0.58 -16.70 -3.51
C ASN A 187 -0.58 -18.01 -4.31
N ARG A 188 -0.73 -17.93 -5.64
CA ARG A 188 -0.67 -19.09 -6.53
C ARG A 188 0.70 -19.75 -6.54
N TYR A 189 1.79 -18.96 -6.56
CA TYR A 189 3.14 -19.49 -6.81
C TYR A 189 4.06 -19.60 -5.58
N LYS A 190 3.75 -18.95 -4.45
CA LYS A 190 4.60 -18.95 -3.24
C LYS A 190 4.92 -20.35 -2.69
N GLY A 191 4.04 -21.34 -2.89
CA GLY A 191 4.30 -22.72 -2.49
C GLY A 191 5.56 -23.31 -3.16
N GLY A 192 5.85 -22.89 -4.40
CA GLY A 192 7.06 -23.28 -5.12
C GLY A 192 8.37 -22.75 -4.52
N CYS A 193 8.29 -21.76 -3.62
CA CYS A 193 9.42 -21.12 -2.97
C CYS A 193 9.70 -21.64 -1.56
N ALA A 194 8.90 -22.55 -1.01
CA ALA A 194 9.08 -23.04 0.36
C ALA A 194 10.49 -23.58 0.64
N SER A 195 11.15 -24.18 -0.37
CA SER A 195 12.50 -24.72 -0.26
C SER A 195 13.61 -23.67 -0.18
N THR A 196 13.33 -22.38 -0.44
CA THR A 196 14.36 -21.32 -0.42
C THR A 196 14.59 -20.75 0.98
N GLY A 197 13.64 -20.95 1.92
CA GLY A 197 13.73 -20.40 3.28
C GLY A 197 13.58 -18.88 3.37
N GLU A 198 13.16 -18.23 2.27
CA GLU A 198 13.06 -16.78 2.17
C GLU A 198 11.81 -16.21 2.86
N GLY A 199 11.91 -14.98 3.36
CA GLY A 199 10.79 -14.25 3.95
C GLY A 199 9.72 -13.87 2.92
N THR A 200 8.51 -13.58 3.40
CA THR A 200 7.34 -13.28 2.55
C THR A 200 7.59 -12.18 1.52
N CYS A 201 8.30 -11.10 1.90
CA CYS A 201 8.55 -10.00 0.96
C CYS A 201 9.59 -10.36 -0.12
N GLN A 202 10.65 -11.08 0.26
CA GLN A 202 11.62 -11.59 -0.69
C GLN A 202 10.95 -12.53 -1.70
N VAL A 203 10.10 -13.45 -1.23
CA VAL A 203 9.33 -14.34 -2.11
C VAL A 203 8.42 -13.53 -3.03
N MET A 204 7.66 -12.57 -2.51
CA MET A 204 6.78 -11.70 -3.32
C MET A 204 7.55 -10.95 -4.41
N SER A 205 8.65 -10.28 -4.04
CA SER A 205 9.48 -9.49 -4.96
C SER A 205 10.08 -10.35 -6.05
N ARG A 206 10.63 -11.51 -5.68
CA ARG A 206 11.29 -12.41 -6.64
C ARG A 206 10.30 -13.09 -7.57
N LEU A 207 9.10 -13.45 -7.09
CA LEU A 207 8.03 -13.99 -7.93
C LEU A 207 7.47 -12.94 -8.88
N HIS A 208 7.36 -11.68 -8.42
CA HIS A 208 6.89 -10.58 -9.25
C HIS A 208 7.83 -10.34 -10.45
N ASN A 209 9.13 -10.21 -10.17
CA ASN A 209 10.13 -9.93 -11.19
C ASN A 209 10.48 -11.15 -12.07
N GLY A 210 10.54 -12.35 -11.49
CA GLY A 210 11.06 -13.55 -12.16
C GLY A 210 10.01 -14.60 -12.54
N GLY A 211 8.73 -14.33 -12.32
CA GLY A 211 7.66 -15.27 -12.61
C GLY A 211 7.58 -16.47 -11.64
N PRO A 212 6.94 -17.59 -12.03
CA PRO A 212 6.58 -18.69 -11.12
C PRO A 212 7.76 -19.35 -10.39
N ALA A 213 8.96 -19.29 -10.98
CA ALA A 213 10.20 -19.82 -10.40
C ALA A 213 11.16 -18.73 -9.93
N GLY A 214 10.72 -17.47 -9.85
CA GLY A 214 11.58 -16.31 -9.63
C GLY A 214 12.41 -16.36 -8.36
N CYS A 215 11.88 -16.95 -7.27
CA CYS A 215 12.61 -17.18 -6.01
C CYS A 215 13.77 -18.19 -6.12
N LYS A 216 13.86 -18.95 -7.20
CA LYS A 216 14.99 -19.87 -7.47
C LYS A 216 15.97 -19.32 -8.48
N ASN A 217 15.65 -18.19 -9.12
CA ASN A 217 16.46 -17.58 -10.17
C ASN A 217 17.34 -16.46 -9.60
N SER A 218 18.66 -16.60 -9.61
CA SER A 218 19.59 -15.59 -9.08
C SER A 218 19.45 -14.21 -9.72
N ASN A 219 18.91 -14.10 -10.94
CA ASN A 219 18.71 -12.82 -11.63
C ASN A 219 17.73 -11.89 -10.88
N THR A 220 16.84 -12.43 -10.04
CA THR A 220 15.87 -11.64 -9.26
C THR A 220 16.43 -11.11 -7.94
N VAL A 221 17.67 -11.45 -7.57
CA VAL A 221 18.28 -11.01 -6.31
C VAL A 221 18.52 -9.51 -6.28
N ASN A 222 18.98 -8.93 -7.40
CA ASN A 222 19.20 -7.48 -7.49
C ASN A 222 17.88 -6.70 -7.37
N TYR A 223 16.82 -7.23 -7.98
CA TYR A 223 15.48 -6.68 -7.83
C TYR A 223 15.04 -6.70 -6.36
N TRP A 224 15.17 -7.85 -5.69
CA TRP A 224 14.87 -7.96 -4.26
C TRP A 224 15.66 -6.95 -3.42
N ASN A 225 16.97 -6.79 -3.65
CA ASN A 225 17.78 -5.84 -2.89
C ASN A 225 17.28 -4.39 -3.02
N ALA A 226 16.74 -4.01 -4.17
CA ALA A 226 16.12 -2.69 -4.36
C ALA A 226 14.83 -2.54 -3.52
N ILE A 227 13.95 -3.55 -3.55
CA ILE A 227 12.71 -3.56 -2.75
C ILE A 227 13.03 -3.56 -1.26
N LYS A 228 13.97 -4.41 -0.84
CA LYS A 228 14.47 -4.54 0.53
C LYS A 228 14.89 -3.19 1.11
N LYS A 229 15.63 -2.40 0.32
CA LYS A 229 16.09 -1.06 0.71
C LYS A 229 14.93 -0.08 0.88
N CYS A 230 13.89 -0.19 0.06
CA CYS A 230 12.71 0.67 0.16
C CYS A 230 11.85 0.35 1.41
N CYS A 231 11.53 -0.93 1.63
CA CYS A 231 10.63 -1.34 2.72
C CYS A 231 11.34 -1.42 4.08
N ASN A 232 12.68 -1.34 4.10
CA ASN A 232 13.52 -1.70 5.24
C ASN A 232 13.13 -3.07 5.85
N CYS A 233 12.75 -4.02 5.00
CA CYS A 233 12.26 -5.33 5.39
C CYS A 233 13.34 -6.40 5.28
N SER A 234 13.16 -7.54 5.96
CA SER A 234 14.13 -8.65 6.01
C SER A 234 13.68 -9.85 5.20
#